data_AF-A0A256ZD22-F1
#
_entry.id   AF-A0A256ZD22-F1
#
_cell.length_a   1.000
_cell.length_b   1.000
_cell.length_c   1.000
_cell.angle_alpha   90.00
_cell.angle_beta   90.00
_cell.angle_gamma   90.00
#
_symmetry.space_group_name_H-M   'P 1'
#
loop_
_entity.id
_entity.type
_entity.pdbx_description
1 polymer ?
#
loop_
_entity_poly.entity_id
_entity_poly.type
_entity_poly.pdbx_seq_one_letter_code
_entity_poly.pdbx_strand_id
1 'polypeptide(L)'
;MAESGYVRNGLIAGGVSGALTAAITYLTLPPVEAVLREVKGFVSMPLPEEALKAYLSIGLAVSGVIAFILLLLLGALLGLLHEFLDKRLGLSVVATAVITGLALTAVLTLPNIALHGSLLKTLTNAASGAAYTAALAALARLANPRGYREDILRSSEVY
;
A
#
# COMPACT_ATOMS: atom_id res chain seq x y z
N MET A 1 -9.15 17.38 16.35
CA MET A 1 -9.73 16.03 16.31
C MET A 1 -9.71 15.59 14.86
N ALA A 2 -9.07 14.45 14.56
CA ALA A 2 -9.10 13.90 13.21
C ALA A 2 -10.55 13.55 12.84
N GLU A 3 -11.01 13.95 11.67
CA GLU A 3 -12.30 13.52 11.17
C GLU A 3 -12.26 12.03 10.87
N SER A 4 -13.12 11.27 11.55
CA SER A 4 -13.19 9.81 11.39
C SER A 4 -13.42 9.38 9.93
N GLY A 5 -14.01 10.26 9.11
CA GLY A 5 -14.22 10.03 7.68
C GLY A 5 -12.93 9.90 6.86
N TYR A 6 -11.93 10.75 7.09
CA TYR A 6 -10.66 10.70 6.35
C TYR A 6 -9.85 9.46 6.73
N VAL A 7 -9.76 9.16 8.03
CA VAL A 7 -9.10 7.95 8.53
C VAL A 7 -9.78 6.69 8.00
N ARG A 8 -11.12 6.66 7.99
CA ARG A 8 -11.89 5.54 7.44
C ARG A 8 -11.62 5.35 5.94
N ASN A 9 -11.61 6.44 5.16
CA ASN A 9 -11.33 6.37 3.73
C ASN A 9 -9.89 5.90 3.45
N GLY A 10 -8.92 6.40 4.22
CA GLY A 10 -7.55 5.92 4.19
C GLY A 10 -7.41 4.45 4.55
N LEU A 11 -8.14 3.97 5.56
CA LEU A 11 -8.19 2.56 5.95
C LEU A 11 -8.76 1.68 4.82
N ILE A 12 -9.86 2.08 4.19
CA ILE A 12 -10.47 1.33 3.08
C ILE A 12 -9.51 1.28 1.88
N ALA A 13 -8.90 2.43 1.52
CA ALA A 13 -7.92 2.49 0.44
C ALA A 13 -6.68 1.61 0.74
N GLY A 14 -6.22 1.62 2.00
CA GLY A 14 -5.16 0.74 2.50
C GLY A 14 -5.54 -0.74 2.40
N GLY A 15 -6.79 -1.08 2.68
CA GLY A 15 -7.32 -2.44 2.51
C GLY A 15 -7.35 -2.89 1.06
N VAL A 16 -7.77 -2.04 0.12
CA VAL A 16 -7.75 -2.34 -1.33
C VAL A 16 -6.32 -2.57 -1.81
N SER A 17 -5.40 -1.68 -1.42
CA SER A 17 -3.97 -1.79 -1.72
C SER A 17 -3.38 -3.08 -1.16
N GLY A 18 -3.63 -3.35 0.13
CA GLY A 18 -3.17 -4.55 0.82
C GLY A 18 -3.71 -5.84 0.21
N ALA A 19 -4.97 -5.86 -0.21
CA ALA A 19 -5.57 -7.05 -0.82
C ALA A 19 -4.89 -7.37 -2.15
N LEU A 20 -4.61 -6.33 -2.96
CA LEU A 20 -3.83 -6.48 -4.19
C LEU A 20 -2.41 -6.99 -3.91
N THR A 21 -1.71 -6.39 -2.94
CA THR A 21 -0.35 -6.83 -2.57
C THR A 21 -0.35 -8.27 -2.08
N ALA A 22 -1.31 -8.66 -1.24
CA ALA A 22 -1.44 -10.02 -0.72
C ALA A 22 -1.71 -11.03 -1.83
N ALA A 23 -2.60 -10.70 -2.78
CA ALA A 23 -2.89 -11.52 -3.94
C ALA A 23 -1.64 -11.72 -4.82
N ILE A 24 -0.93 -10.64 -5.15
CA ILE A 24 0.31 -10.73 -5.94
C ILE A 24 1.38 -11.52 -5.18
N THR A 25 1.52 -11.29 -3.87
CA THR A 25 2.46 -12.04 -3.02
C THR A 25 2.15 -13.54 -3.10
N TYR A 26 0.89 -13.93 -2.91
CA TYR A 26 0.48 -15.34 -2.98
C TYR A 26 0.77 -15.98 -4.35
N LEU A 27 0.52 -15.25 -5.44
CA LEU A 27 0.78 -15.73 -6.81
C LEU A 27 2.27 -15.82 -7.15
N THR A 28 3.12 -15.11 -6.42
CA THR A 28 4.57 -15.03 -6.67
C THR A 28 5.40 -15.71 -5.59
N LEU A 29 4.75 -16.49 -4.70
CA LEU A 29 5.43 -17.20 -3.63
C LEU A 29 6.47 -18.19 -4.19
N PRO A 30 7.73 -18.12 -3.76
CA PRO A 30 8.72 -19.12 -4.12
C PRO A 30 8.39 -20.47 -3.49
N PRO A 31 8.78 -21.60 -4.12
CA PRO A 31 8.63 -22.91 -3.52
C PRO A 31 9.46 -23.00 -2.22
N VAL A 32 8.94 -23.72 -1.23
CA VAL A 32 9.56 -23.84 0.10
C VAL A 32 11.00 -24.36 0.00
N GLU A 33 11.27 -25.27 -0.93
CA GLU A 33 12.58 -25.85 -1.18
C GLU A 33 13.61 -24.81 -1.65
N ALA A 34 13.18 -23.82 -2.44
CA ALA A 34 14.05 -22.74 -2.89
C ALA A 34 14.44 -21.84 -1.71
N VAL A 35 13.45 -21.46 -0.89
CA VAL A 35 13.69 -20.63 0.31
C VAL A 35 14.55 -21.36 1.33
N LEU A 36 14.30 -22.66 1.54
CA LEU A 36 15.10 -23.49 2.42
C LEU A 36 16.57 -23.52 2.02
N ARG A 37 16.85 -23.63 0.71
CA ARG A 37 18.21 -23.63 0.18
C ARG A 37 18.92 -22.31 0.46
N GLU A 38 18.24 -21.18 0.29
CA GLU A 38 18.78 -19.87 0.65
C GLU A 38 19.05 -19.78 2.15
N VAL A 39 18.07 -20.12 3.00
CA VAL A 39 18.19 -20.01 4.47
C VAL A 39 19.36 -20.85 5.01
N LYS A 40 19.53 -22.09 4.51
CA LYS A 40 20.68 -22.93 4.88
C LYS A 40 22.02 -22.35 4.41
N GLY A 41 22.03 -21.56 3.34
CA GLY A 41 23.22 -20.86 2.86
C GLY A 41 23.63 -19.68 3.73
N PHE A 42 22.69 -19.08 4.48
CA PHE A 42 22.93 -17.92 5.34
C PHE A 42 23.07 -18.27 6.82
N VAL A 43 22.44 -19.36 7.30
CA VAL A 43 22.41 -19.72 8.71
C VAL A 43 22.61 -21.21 8.90
N SER A 44 23.66 -21.57 9.65
CA SER A 44 23.87 -22.92 10.19
C SER A 44 22.83 -23.19 11.28
N MET A 45 21.63 -23.65 10.91
CA MET A 45 20.59 -23.94 11.90
C MET A 45 20.72 -25.39 12.44
N PRO A 46 20.69 -25.60 13.77
CA PRO A 46 20.69 -26.93 14.39
C PRO A 46 19.33 -27.64 14.31
N LEU A 47 18.39 -27.11 13.53
CA LEU A 47 17.03 -27.63 13.40
C LEU A 47 16.97 -28.75 12.34
N PRO A 48 16.15 -29.79 12.55
CA PRO A 48 15.84 -30.77 11.51
C PRO A 48 15.22 -30.07 10.28
N GLU A 49 15.60 -30.53 9.09
CA GLU A 49 15.13 -29.94 7.83
C GLU A 49 13.60 -29.94 7.70
N GLU A 50 12.95 -31.02 8.12
CA GLU A 50 11.50 -31.18 8.19
C GLU A 50 10.83 -30.06 8.99
N ALA A 51 11.36 -29.77 10.19
CA ALA A 51 10.85 -28.72 11.05
C ALA A 51 11.04 -27.34 10.40
N LEU A 52 12.19 -27.10 9.77
CA LEU A 52 12.48 -25.84 9.07
C LEU A 52 11.55 -25.61 7.88
N LYS A 53 11.25 -26.66 7.09
CA LYS A 53 10.26 -26.61 6.00
C LYS A 53 8.87 -26.22 6.51
N ALA A 54 8.43 -26.79 7.63
CA ALA A 54 7.15 -26.46 8.24
C ALA A 54 7.07 -24.97 8.64
N TYR A 55 8.10 -24.44 9.31
CA TYR A 55 8.14 -23.02 9.68
C TYR A 55 8.17 -22.09 8.46
N LEU A 56 8.94 -22.44 7.43
CA LEU A 56 9.00 -21.67 6.18
C LEU A 56 7.66 -21.66 5.45
N SER A 57 6.97 -22.80 5.39
CA SER A 57 5.63 -22.91 4.80
C SER A 57 4.63 -21.98 5.51
N ILE A 58 4.63 -22.00 6.85
CA ILE A 58 3.77 -21.10 7.64
C ILE A 58 4.15 -19.64 7.40
N GLY A 59 5.44 -19.31 7.43
CA GLY A 59 5.93 -17.94 7.21
C GLY A 59 5.54 -17.40 5.82
N LEU A 60 5.68 -18.23 4.78
CA LEU A 60 5.27 -17.90 3.41
C LEU A 60 3.76 -17.69 3.33
N ALA A 61 2.95 -18.57 3.93
CA ALA A 61 1.50 -18.45 3.95
C ALA A 61 1.01 -17.18 4.67
N VAL A 62 1.65 -16.82 5.79
CA VAL A 62 1.26 -15.67 6.61
C VAL A 62 1.80 -14.33 6.06
N SER A 63 2.83 -14.37 5.20
CA SER A 63 3.48 -13.16 4.66
C SER A 63 2.52 -12.17 3.99
N GLY A 64 1.58 -12.66 3.18
CA GLY A 64 0.56 -11.83 2.52
C GLY A 64 -0.40 -11.17 3.52
N VAL A 65 -0.74 -11.86 4.61
CA VAL A 65 -1.60 -11.33 5.68
C VAL A 65 -0.88 -10.22 6.43
N ILE A 66 0.41 -10.39 6.71
CA ILE A 66 1.23 -9.35 7.35
C ILE A 66 1.28 -8.11 6.46
N ALA A 67 1.55 -8.27 5.16
CA ALA A 67 1.57 -7.16 4.20
C ALA A 67 0.22 -6.42 4.16
N PHE A 68 -0.88 -7.16 4.14
CA PHE A 68 -2.24 -6.60 4.20
C PHE A 68 -2.47 -5.75 5.44
N ILE A 69 -2.13 -6.28 6.63
CA ILE A 69 -2.29 -5.56 7.91
C ILE A 69 -1.44 -4.29 7.94
N LEU A 70 -0.18 -4.37 7.47
CA LEU A 70 0.70 -3.20 7.42
C LEU A 70 0.13 -2.10 6.50
N LEU A 71 -0.44 -2.47 5.35
CA LEU A 71 -1.04 -1.52 4.42
C LEU A 71 -2.36 -0.92 4.94
N LEU A 72 -3.13 -1.67 5.73
CA LEU A 72 -4.27 -1.10 6.47
C LEU A 72 -3.82 -0.01 7.45
N LEU A 73 -2.82 -0.31 8.28
CA LEU A 73 -2.29 0.63 9.26
C LEU A 73 -1.70 1.87 8.58
N LEU A 74 -0.92 1.67 7.51
CA LEU A 74 -0.33 2.75 6.75
C LEU A 74 -1.41 3.58 6.04
N GLY A 75 -2.47 2.95 5.53
CA GLY A 75 -3.62 3.63 4.95
C GLY A 75 -4.36 4.52 5.97
N ALA A 76 -4.54 4.06 7.20
CA ALA A 76 -5.13 4.88 8.27
C ALA A 76 -4.27 6.12 8.58
N LEU A 77 -2.93 5.94 8.68
CA LEU A 77 -1.99 7.05 8.88
C LEU A 77 -2.01 8.04 7.71
N LEU A 78 -2.07 7.54 6.48
CA LEU A 78 -2.14 8.38 5.29
C LEU A 78 -3.51 9.03 5.11
N GLY A 79 -4.58 8.48 5.68
CA GLY A 79 -5.87 9.17 5.81
C GLY A 79 -5.74 10.46 6.63
N LEU A 80 -4.93 10.46 7.69
CA LEU A 80 -4.63 11.68 8.46
C LEU A 80 -3.80 12.69 7.65
N LEU A 81 -2.84 12.20 6.86
CA LEU A 81 -2.08 13.04 5.95
C LEU A 81 -3.01 13.68 4.91
N HIS A 82 -3.94 12.91 4.34
CA HIS A 82 -4.93 13.41 3.39
C HIS A 82 -5.81 14.50 4.02
N GLU A 83 -6.31 14.28 5.23
CA GLU A 83 -7.05 15.30 5.99
C GLU A 83 -6.24 16.58 6.18
N PHE A 84 -4.97 16.45 6.58
CA PHE A 84 -4.09 17.58 6.78
C PHE A 84 -3.88 18.37 5.48
N LEU A 85 -3.60 17.68 4.37
CA LEU A 85 -3.37 18.31 3.07
C LEU A 85 -4.63 19.01 2.55
N ASP A 86 -5.78 18.35 2.66
CA ASP A 86 -7.08 18.88 2.21
C ASP A 86 -7.46 20.17 2.97
N LYS A 87 -7.32 20.16 4.30
CA LYS A 87 -7.66 21.31 5.15
C LYS A 87 -6.66 22.45 5.07
N ARG A 88 -5.37 22.18 4.81
CA ARG A 88 -4.30 23.20 4.82
C ARG A 88 -4.04 23.85 3.47
N LEU A 89 -4.16 23.10 2.37
CA LEU A 89 -3.65 23.54 1.08
C LEU A 89 -4.72 24.06 0.12
N GLY A 90 -6.01 23.85 0.42
CA GLY A 90 -7.11 24.31 -0.45
C GLY A 90 -7.03 23.77 -1.88
N LEU A 91 -6.34 22.65 -2.06
CA LEU A 91 -6.18 21.94 -3.32
C LEU A 91 -7.43 21.11 -3.61
N SER A 92 -7.62 20.72 -4.88
CA SER A 92 -8.71 19.81 -5.22
C SER A 92 -8.59 18.49 -4.47
N VAL A 93 -9.73 17.88 -4.15
CA VAL A 93 -9.82 16.62 -3.40
C VAL A 93 -9.04 15.50 -4.11
N VAL A 94 -8.98 15.57 -5.44
CA VAL A 94 -8.23 14.62 -6.27
C VAL A 94 -6.72 14.86 -6.16
N ALA A 95 -6.27 16.12 -6.18
CA ALA A 95 -4.85 16.44 -6.07
C ALA A 95 -4.29 16.01 -4.71
N THR A 96 -5.03 16.22 -3.62
CA THR A 96 -4.60 15.79 -2.28
C THR A 96 -4.58 14.26 -2.14
N ALA A 97 -5.50 13.54 -2.79
CA ALA A 97 -5.45 12.08 -2.86
C ALA A 97 -4.24 11.57 -3.66
N VAL A 98 -3.89 12.22 -4.78
CA VAL A 98 -2.71 11.88 -5.59
C VAL A 98 -1.42 12.10 -4.80
N ILE A 99 -1.28 13.23 -4.10
CA ILE A 99 -0.11 13.51 -3.25
C ILE A 99 0.03 12.45 -2.15
N THR A 100 -1.08 12.09 -1.51
CA THR A 100 -1.11 11.05 -0.46
C THR A 100 -0.71 9.67 -1.04
N GLY A 101 -1.19 9.36 -2.23
CA GLY A 101 -0.84 8.13 -2.95
C GLY A 101 0.62 8.07 -3.40
N LEU A 102 1.19 9.21 -3.82
CA LEU A 102 2.62 9.33 -4.11
C LEU A 102 3.46 9.13 -2.84
N ALA A 103 3.02 9.66 -1.70
CA ALA A 103 3.70 9.42 -0.42
C ALA A 103 3.74 7.92 -0.07
N LEU A 104 2.61 7.20 -0.23
CA LEU A 104 2.59 5.73 -0.06
C LEU A 104 3.56 5.04 -1.02
N THR A 105 3.48 5.39 -2.30
CA THR A 105 4.30 4.79 -3.34
C THR A 105 5.78 5.00 -3.03
N ALA A 106 6.17 6.20 -2.60
CA ALA A 106 7.54 6.51 -2.20
C ALA A 106 7.99 5.65 -1.01
N VAL A 107 7.17 5.54 0.04
CA VAL A 107 7.46 4.69 1.22
C VAL A 107 7.70 3.24 0.82
N LEU A 108 6.93 2.71 -0.14
CA LEU A 108 7.04 1.31 -0.54
C LEU A 108 8.14 1.06 -1.59
N THR A 109 8.38 2.00 -2.51
CA THR A 109 9.26 1.79 -3.67
C THR A 109 10.68 2.29 -3.46
N LEU A 110 10.88 3.40 -2.75
CA LEU A 110 12.21 3.98 -2.56
C LEU A 110 13.18 3.03 -1.83
N PRO A 111 12.77 2.30 -0.76
CA PRO A 111 13.67 1.33 -0.13
C PRO A 111 14.10 0.22 -1.09
N ASN A 112 13.19 -0.25 -1.95
CA ASN A 112 13.53 -1.27 -2.94
C ASN A 112 14.52 -0.75 -3.98
N ILE A 113 14.38 0.50 -4.43
CA ILE A 113 15.32 1.10 -5.39
C ILE A 113 16.69 1.30 -4.73
N ALA A 114 16.73 1.87 -3.52
CA ALA A 114 17.97 2.16 -2.81
C ALA A 114 18.77 0.88 -2.45
N LEU A 115 18.07 -0.21 -2.11
CA LEU A 115 18.67 -1.48 -1.75
C LEU A 115 18.91 -2.42 -2.94
N HIS A 116 18.76 -1.94 -4.19
CA HIS A 116 18.87 -2.76 -5.40
C HIS A 116 17.98 -4.01 -5.35
N GLY A 117 16.76 -3.85 -4.82
CA GLY A 117 15.77 -4.89 -4.70
C GLY A 117 15.22 -5.36 -6.04
N SER A 118 14.49 -6.48 -6.00
CA SER A 118 13.88 -7.10 -7.18
C SER A 118 12.94 -6.13 -7.94
N LEU A 119 13.09 -6.06 -9.26
CA LEU A 119 12.21 -5.30 -10.15
C LEU A 119 10.74 -5.68 -9.94
N LEU A 120 10.45 -6.97 -9.75
CA LEU A 120 9.10 -7.46 -9.49
C LEU A 120 8.51 -6.84 -8.22
N LYS A 121 9.28 -6.74 -7.14
CA LYS A 121 8.83 -6.10 -5.89
C LYS A 121 8.57 -4.61 -6.07
N THR A 122 9.41 -3.92 -6.82
CA THR A 122 9.21 -2.49 -7.14
C THR A 122 7.93 -2.28 -7.93
N LEU A 123 7.64 -3.12 -8.93
CA LEU A 123 6.41 -3.07 -9.71
C LEU A 123 5.17 -3.39 -8.85
N THR A 124 5.24 -4.41 -8.00
CA THR A 124 4.15 -4.74 -7.06
C THR A 124 3.84 -3.57 -6.13
N ASN A 125 4.88 -2.92 -5.60
CA ASN A 125 4.72 -1.77 -4.70
C ASN A 125 4.16 -0.53 -5.44
N ALA A 126 4.56 -0.30 -6.68
CA ALA A 126 3.99 0.75 -7.53
C ALA A 126 2.51 0.48 -7.85
N ALA A 127 2.16 -0.75 -8.22
CA ALA A 127 0.76 -1.15 -8.47
C ALA A 127 -0.10 -1.01 -7.21
N SER A 128 0.44 -1.37 -6.05
CA SER A 128 -0.22 -1.22 -4.75
C SER A 128 -0.46 0.26 -4.42
N GLY A 129 0.51 1.13 -4.68
CA GLY A 129 0.37 2.58 -4.54
C GLY A 129 -0.67 3.17 -5.50
N ALA A 130 -0.70 2.72 -6.76
CA ALA A 130 -1.72 3.12 -7.72
C ALA A 130 -3.14 2.70 -7.29
N ALA A 131 -3.31 1.46 -6.82
CA ALA A 131 -4.58 0.95 -6.31
C ALA A 131 -5.08 1.74 -5.09
N TYR A 132 -4.18 2.04 -4.14
CA TYR A 132 -4.48 2.92 -3.02
C TYR A 132 -4.97 4.30 -3.48
N THR A 133 -4.23 4.92 -4.41
CA THR A 133 -4.53 6.27 -4.92
C THR A 133 -5.89 6.31 -5.59
N ALA A 134 -6.18 5.33 -6.45
CA ALA A 134 -7.45 5.21 -7.14
C ALA A 134 -8.62 5.03 -6.16
N ALA A 135 -8.46 4.14 -5.17
CA ALA A 135 -9.47 3.90 -4.15
C ALA A 135 -9.71 5.16 -3.28
N LEU A 136 -8.65 5.81 -2.82
CA LEU A 136 -8.75 7.02 -2.00
C LEU A 136 -9.40 8.16 -2.79
N ALA A 137 -9.00 8.40 -4.03
CA ALA A 137 -9.58 9.44 -4.88
C ALA A 137 -11.07 9.18 -5.15
N ALA A 138 -11.47 7.92 -5.39
CA ALA A 138 -12.87 7.56 -5.58
C ALA A 138 -13.70 7.80 -4.30
N LEU A 139 -13.19 7.37 -3.14
CA LEU A 139 -13.86 7.57 -1.85
C LEU A 139 -13.96 9.05 -1.48
N ALA A 140 -12.90 9.82 -1.73
CA ALA A 140 -12.88 11.25 -1.45
C ALA A 140 -13.87 12.02 -2.35
N ARG A 141 -13.98 11.64 -3.64
CA ARG A 141 -15.01 12.17 -4.55
C ARG A 141 -16.43 11.84 -4.09
N LEU A 142 -16.68 10.62 -3.65
CA LEU A 142 -18.01 10.19 -3.18
C LEU A 142 -18.42 10.89 -1.87
N ALA A 143 -17.45 11.17 -1.00
CA ALA A 143 -17.71 11.81 0.29
C ALA A 143 -17.96 13.34 0.18
N ASN A 144 -17.42 14.01 -0.85
CA ASN A 144 -17.52 15.46 -0.99
C ASN A 144 -18.01 15.93 -2.39
N PRO A 145 -19.30 15.69 -2.73
CA PRO A 145 -19.83 15.99 -4.06
C PRO A 145 -19.92 17.48 -4.40
N ARG A 146 -19.89 18.38 -3.40
CA ARG A 146 -19.94 19.84 -3.61
C ARG A 146 -18.60 20.40 -4.09
N GLY A 147 -17.48 19.99 -3.48
CA GLY A 147 -16.13 20.38 -3.93
C GLY A 147 -15.82 19.91 -5.35
N TYR A 148 -16.35 18.76 -5.77
CA TYR A 148 -16.23 18.27 -7.14
C TYR A 148 -16.88 19.19 -8.19
N ARG A 149 -18.04 19.78 -7.86
CA ARG A 149 -18.72 20.73 -8.77
C ARG A 149 -17.92 22.03 -8.88
N GLU A 150 -17.34 22.50 -7.78
CA GLU A 150 -16.46 23.68 -7.76
C GLU A 150 -15.12 23.42 -8.48
N ASP A 151 -14.54 22.22 -8.36
CA ASP A 151 -13.33 21.81 -9.07
C ASP A 151 -13.55 21.74 -10.59
N ILE A 152 -14.70 21.19 -11.03
CA ILE A 152 -15.09 21.23 -12.45
C ILE A 152 -15.23 22.67 -12.93
N LEU A 153 -15.97 23.50 -12.18
CA LEU A 153 -16.22 24.89 -12.55
C LEU A 153 -14.92 25.71 -12.60
N ARG A 154 -14.01 25.55 -11.63
CA ARG A 154 -12.67 26.14 -11.66
C ARG A 154 -11.83 25.67 -12.84
N SER A 155 -11.88 24.38 -13.18
CA SER A 155 -11.14 23.86 -14.34
C SER A 155 -11.69 24.36 -15.69
N SER A 156 -12.98 24.72 -15.75
CA SER A 156 -13.62 25.29 -16.94
C SER A 156 -13.43 26.81 -17.09
N GLU A 157 -13.08 27.54 -16.03
CA GLU A 157 -12.79 28.98 -16.08
C GLU A 157 -11.36 29.30 -16.56
N VAL A 158 -10.49 28.30 -16.70
CA VAL A 158 -9.09 28.46 -17.12
C VAL A 158 -8.92 28.33 -18.65
N TYR A 159 -10.01 28.21 -19.41
CA TYR A 159 -10.01 28.18 -20.88
C TYR A 159 -10.76 29.35 -21.49
#